data_AF-A0A378WWW6-F1
#
_entry.id   AF-A0A378WWW6-F1
#
_cell.length_a   1.000
_cell.length_b   1.000
_cell.length_c   1.000
_cell.angle_alpha   90.00
_cell.angle_beta   90.00
_cell.angle_gamma   90.00
#
_symmetry.space_group_name_H-M   'P 1'
#
loop_
_entity.id
_entity.type
_entity.pdbx_description
1 polymer ?
#
loop_
_entity_poly.entity_id
_entity_poly.type
_entity_poly.pdbx_seq_one_letter_code
_entity_poly.pdbx_strand_id
1 'polypeptide(L)'
;MERGYAALTFAAVAERAGTSRPVVNRHWAAKDLLVRDAIVHASEKFPLTDPATGSLREDTIALLEQLNGAFTAFAAAMTAQLAAYFEETKTTPSELRASLVEARWELIESVTQRAVARGEVDGAKLTPRIERLPYDLLRHQVLMDLKPMPLEHIQEIVDTIYLPLIT
;
A
#
# COMPACT_ATOMS: atom_id res chain seq x y z
N MET A 1 2.11 16.96 -2.74
CA MET A 1 1.17 17.85 -2.01
C MET A 1 1.99 18.66 -1.03
N GLU A 2 2.43 19.86 -1.39
CA GLU A 2 3.47 20.59 -0.61
C GLU A 2 2.94 21.33 0.62
N ARG A 3 1.61 21.44 0.80
CA ARG A 3 0.98 22.19 1.92
C ARG A 3 -0.09 21.40 2.70
N GLY A 4 -0.21 20.10 2.43
CA GLY A 4 -1.16 19.19 3.09
C GLY A 4 -2.66 19.37 2.72
N TYR A 5 -3.51 18.48 3.25
CA TYR A 5 -4.95 18.42 2.90
C TYR A 5 -5.73 19.70 3.24
N ALA A 6 -5.35 20.39 4.31
CA ALA A 6 -6.00 21.62 4.76
C ALA A 6 -5.81 22.78 3.77
N ALA A 7 -4.63 22.88 3.14
CA ALA A 7 -4.32 23.94 2.18
C ALA A 7 -4.67 23.58 0.73
N LEU A 8 -5.17 22.36 0.48
CA LEU A 8 -5.54 21.90 -0.86
C LEU A 8 -6.82 22.60 -1.30
N THR A 9 -6.76 23.33 -2.42
CA THR A 9 -7.92 23.98 -3.05
C THR A 9 -8.00 23.63 -4.52
N PHE A 10 -9.21 23.58 -5.08
CA PHE A 10 -9.38 23.34 -6.52
C PHE A 10 -8.79 24.44 -7.40
N ALA A 11 -8.70 25.67 -6.89
CA ALA A 11 -8.02 26.76 -7.59
C ALA A 11 -6.53 26.47 -7.73
N ALA A 12 -5.86 26.08 -6.64
CA ALA A 12 -4.44 25.72 -6.65
C ALA A 12 -4.16 24.46 -7.50
N VAL A 13 -5.09 23.50 -7.53
CA VAL A 13 -4.99 22.33 -8.43
C VAL A 13 -5.11 22.76 -9.89
N ALA A 14 -6.10 23.59 -10.22
CA ALA A 14 -6.33 24.06 -11.58
C ALA A 14 -5.12 24.84 -12.11
N GLU A 15 -4.58 25.76 -11.31
CA GLU A 15 -3.38 26.53 -11.62
C GLU A 15 -2.18 25.61 -11.91
N ARG A 16 -1.91 24.64 -11.02
CA ARG A 16 -0.78 23.71 -11.19
C ARG A 16 -0.95 22.75 -12.37
N ALA A 17 -2.19 22.39 -12.70
CA ALA A 17 -2.51 21.53 -13.83
C ALA A 17 -2.66 22.29 -15.16
N GLY A 18 -2.48 23.62 -15.17
CA GLY A 18 -2.65 24.45 -16.37
C GLY A 18 -4.08 24.43 -16.93
N THR A 19 -5.08 24.26 -16.04
CA THR A 19 -6.49 24.16 -16.40
C THR A 19 -7.35 25.16 -15.61
N SER A 20 -8.67 25.12 -15.77
CA SER A 20 -9.61 26.00 -15.08
C SER A 20 -10.35 25.30 -13.94
N ARG A 21 -10.75 26.07 -12.93
CA ARG A 21 -11.53 25.55 -11.78
C ARG A 21 -12.83 24.83 -12.18
N PRO A 22 -13.62 25.31 -13.17
CA PRO A 22 -14.79 24.57 -13.66
C PRO A 22 -14.46 23.17 -14.21
N VAL A 23 -13.30 23.00 -14.85
CA VAL A 23 -12.87 21.68 -15.38
C VAL A 23 -12.55 20.72 -14.23
N VAL A 24 -11.86 21.20 -13.18
CA VAL A 24 -11.58 20.40 -11.98
C VAL A 24 -12.88 20.03 -11.25
N ASN A 25 -13.79 20.99 -11.04
CA ASN A 25 -15.10 20.77 -10.41
C ASN A 25 -15.97 19.74 -11.14
N ARG A 26 -15.83 19.58 -12.47
CA ARG A 26 -16.59 18.57 -13.23
C ARG A 26 -16.18 17.14 -12.90
N HIS A 27 -14.91 16.93 -12.57
CA HIS A 27 -14.37 15.59 -12.29
C HIS A 27 -14.51 15.24 -10.80
N TRP A 28 -14.33 16.23 -9.92
CA TRP A 28 -14.43 16.02 -8.48
C TRP A 28 -15.42 17.01 -7.87
N ALA A 29 -16.52 16.48 -7.33
CA ALA A 29 -17.52 17.28 -6.62
C ALA A 29 -17.03 17.74 -5.23
N ALA A 30 -16.04 17.05 -4.67
CA ALA A 30 -15.51 17.31 -3.35
C ALA A 30 -13.99 17.03 -3.27
N LYS A 31 -13.33 17.68 -2.31
CA LYS A 31 -11.86 17.67 -2.15
C LYS A 31 -11.33 16.30 -1.74
N ASP A 32 -12.08 15.57 -0.93
CA ASP A 32 -11.79 14.20 -0.51
C ASP A 32 -11.79 13.23 -1.70
N LEU A 33 -12.71 13.38 -2.65
CA LEU A 33 -12.77 12.56 -3.86
C LEU A 33 -11.52 12.78 -4.74
N LEU A 34 -11.09 14.04 -4.89
CA LEU A 34 -9.85 14.37 -5.60
C LEU A 34 -8.64 13.71 -4.94
N VAL A 35 -8.57 13.75 -3.61
CA VAL A 35 -7.47 13.17 -2.85
C VAL A 35 -7.49 11.65 -2.94
N ARG A 36 -8.66 11.03 -2.83
CA ARG A 36 -8.81 9.57 -3.01
C ARG A 36 -8.33 9.15 -4.40
N ASP A 37 -8.81 9.80 -5.45
CA ASP A 37 -8.38 9.51 -6.83
C ASP A 37 -6.89 9.74 -7.02
N ALA A 38 -6.33 10.79 -6.42
CA ALA A 38 -4.89 11.04 -6.49
C ALA A 38 -4.06 9.95 -5.78
N ILE A 39 -4.55 9.42 -4.65
CA ILE A 39 -3.89 8.32 -3.93
C ILE A 39 -4.03 7.01 -4.73
N VAL A 40 -5.21 6.72 -5.27
CA VAL A 40 -5.43 5.55 -6.15
C VAL A 40 -4.51 5.62 -7.36
N HIS A 41 -4.49 6.74 -8.07
CA HIS A 41 -3.62 6.95 -9.24
C HIS A 41 -2.13 6.91 -8.88
N ALA A 42 -1.73 7.39 -7.70
CA ALA A 42 -0.36 7.23 -7.22
C ALA A 42 -0.02 5.76 -6.94
N SER A 43 -0.99 4.96 -6.47
CA SER A 43 -0.81 3.53 -6.23
C SER A 43 -0.70 2.71 -7.52
N GLU A 44 -1.37 3.13 -8.61
CA GLU A 44 -1.27 2.51 -9.95
C GLU A 44 0.15 2.59 -10.52
N LYS A 45 0.96 3.57 -10.08
CA LYS A 45 2.38 3.67 -10.47
C LYS A 45 3.25 2.57 -9.88
N PHE A 46 2.73 1.82 -8.92
CA PHE A 46 3.41 0.70 -8.28
C PHE A 46 2.57 -0.57 -8.47
N PRO A 47 2.40 -1.07 -9.72
CA PRO A 47 1.70 -2.33 -9.95
C PRO A 47 2.48 -3.45 -9.26
N LEU A 48 1.76 -4.40 -8.64
CA LEU A 48 2.40 -5.64 -8.24
C LEU A 48 2.46 -6.57 -9.45
N THR A 49 3.66 -7.04 -9.74
CA THR A 49 3.93 -8.07 -10.73
C THR A 49 4.11 -9.39 -10.00
N ASP A 50 3.50 -10.46 -10.52
CA ASP A 50 3.69 -11.80 -10.01
C ASP A 50 5.15 -12.24 -10.20
N PRO A 51 5.93 -12.50 -9.13
CA PRO A 51 7.31 -12.90 -9.26
C PRO A 51 7.47 -14.31 -9.86
N ALA A 52 6.55 -15.23 -9.54
CA ALA A 52 6.50 -16.62 -10.00
C ALA A 52 7.87 -17.33 -10.07
N THR A 53 8.73 -17.13 -9.06
CA THR A 53 10.10 -17.66 -8.99
C THR A 53 10.14 -19.18 -8.78
N GLY A 54 9.07 -19.73 -8.21
CA GLY A 54 8.97 -21.14 -7.83
C GLY A 54 9.33 -21.41 -6.36
N SER A 55 9.68 -20.38 -5.58
CA SER A 55 9.88 -20.45 -4.14
C SER A 55 9.04 -19.41 -3.42
N LEU A 56 8.33 -19.81 -2.35
CA LEU A 56 7.57 -18.87 -1.53
C LEU A 56 8.46 -17.80 -0.91
N ARG A 57 9.68 -18.18 -0.50
CA ARG A 57 10.64 -17.24 0.09
C ARG A 57 10.96 -16.11 -0.89
N GLU A 58 11.36 -16.48 -2.10
CA GLU A 58 11.75 -15.52 -3.13
C GLU A 58 10.55 -14.70 -3.61
N ASP A 59 9.39 -15.34 -3.80
CA ASP A 59 8.15 -14.65 -4.16
C ASP A 59 7.75 -13.62 -3.08
N THR A 60 7.85 -13.97 -1.79
CA THR A 60 7.48 -13.06 -0.68
C THR A 60 8.45 -11.89 -0.59
N ILE A 61 9.76 -12.12 -0.72
CA ILE A 61 10.77 -11.05 -0.73
C ILE A 61 10.50 -10.09 -1.90
N ALA A 62 10.30 -10.62 -3.11
CA ALA A 62 10.06 -9.82 -4.30
C ALA A 62 8.76 -8.98 -4.18
N LEU A 63 7.70 -9.53 -3.58
CA LEU A 63 6.47 -8.77 -3.30
C LEU A 63 6.71 -7.67 -2.27
N LEU A 64 7.47 -7.94 -1.20
CA LEU A 64 7.79 -6.94 -0.18
C LEU A 64 8.64 -5.80 -0.75
N GLU A 65 9.62 -6.10 -1.61
CA GLU A 65 10.43 -5.08 -2.30
C GLU A 65 9.58 -4.18 -3.20
N GLN A 66 8.65 -4.77 -3.98
CA GLN A 66 7.71 -4.00 -4.79
C GLN A 66 6.80 -3.11 -3.94
N LEU A 67 6.37 -3.59 -2.78
CA LEU A 67 5.52 -2.85 -1.83
C LEU A 67 6.29 -1.78 -1.05
N ASN A 68 7.58 -1.95 -0.82
CA ASN A 68 8.41 -1.03 -0.06
C ASN A 68 8.42 0.39 -0.66
N GLY A 69 8.53 0.47 -2.00
CA GLY A 69 8.40 1.73 -2.74
C GLY A 69 6.99 2.33 -2.64
N ALA A 70 5.95 1.50 -2.81
CA ALA A 70 4.56 1.94 -2.74
C ALA A 70 4.20 2.49 -1.36
N PHE A 71 4.62 1.82 -0.29
CA PHE A 71 4.37 2.25 1.08
C PHE A 71 5.16 3.49 1.46
N THR A 72 6.36 3.71 0.91
CA THR A 72 7.10 4.95 1.13
C THR A 72 6.36 6.15 0.54
N ALA A 73 5.85 6.01 -0.69
CA ALA A 73 5.03 7.04 -1.33
C ALA A 73 3.73 7.31 -0.55
N PHE A 74 3.09 6.25 -0.05
CA PHE A 74 1.92 6.35 0.81
C PHE A 74 2.22 7.03 2.16
N ALA A 75 3.31 6.66 2.84
CA ALA A 75 3.73 7.25 4.10
C ALA A 75 3.99 8.75 3.95
N ALA A 76 4.67 9.16 2.87
CA ALA A 76 4.84 10.57 2.53
C ALA A 76 3.51 11.30 2.34
N ALA A 77 2.52 10.66 1.68
CA ALA A 77 1.18 11.22 1.53
C ALA A 77 0.42 11.30 2.87
N MET A 78 0.58 10.31 3.76
CA MET A 78 0.01 10.32 5.11
C MET A 78 0.59 11.44 5.98
N THR A 79 1.91 11.67 5.91
CA THR A 79 2.58 12.77 6.63
C THR A 79 2.21 14.16 6.14
N ALA A 80 1.67 14.27 4.92
CA ALA A 80 1.10 15.53 4.40
C ALA A 80 -0.23 15.93 5.11
N GLN A 81 -0.40 15.53 6.37
CA GLN A 81 -1.51 15.82 7.26
C GLN A 81 -2.89 15.46 6.71
N LEU A 82 -3.15 14.15 6.54
CA LEU A 82 -4.50 13.61 6.32
C LEU A 82 -5.37 13.63 7.59
N ALA A 83 -4.90 14.20 8.72
CA ALA A 83 -5.73 14.37 9.92
C ALA A 83 -7.02 15.16 9.61
N ALA A 84 -6.91 16.25 8.86
CA ALA A 84 -8.06 17.03 8.40
C ALA A 84 -8.95 16.26 7.40
N TYR A 85 -8.38 15.33 6.63
CA TYR A 85 -9.15 14.44 5.74
C TYR A 85 -10.03 13.49 6.55
N PHE A 86 -9.47 12.81 7.56
CA PHE A 86 -10.23 11.89 8.41
C PHE A 86 -11.29 12.63 9.24
N GLU A 87 -10.99 13.84 9.70
CA GLU A 87 -11.96 14.67 10.42
C GLU A 87 -13.15 15.10 9.53
N GLU A 88 -12.87 15.50 8.28
CA GLU A 88 -13.84 15.98 7.30
C GLU A 88 -14.71 14.84 6.76
N THR A 89 -14.10 13.69 6.43
CA THR A 89 -14.79 12.55 5.79
C THR A 89 -15.38 11.55 6.78
N LYS A 90 -15.02 11.64 8.07
CA LYS A 90 -15.32 10.63 9.09
C LYS A 90 -14.81 9.22 8.75
N THR A 91 -13.87 9.11 7.81
CA THR A 91 -13.23 7.84 7.46
C THR A 91 -12.07 7.51 8.40
N THR A 92 -11.64 6.25 8.38
CA THR A 92 -10.50 5.76 9.14
C THR A 92 -9.31 5.45 8.24
N PRO A 93 -8.07 5.42 8.79
CA PRO A 93 -6.92 4.90 8.07
C PRO A 93 -7.12 3.48 7.52
N SER A 94 -7.98 2.66 8.16
CA SER A 94 -8.28 1.30 7.71
C SER A 94 -9.10 1.27 6.42
N GLU A 95 -10.10 2.16 6.29
CA GLU A 95 -10.94 2.26 5.09
C GLU A 95 -10.15 2.81 3.90
N LEU A 96 -9.32 3.83 4.16
CA LEU A 96 -8.39 4.33 3.14
C LEU A 96 -7.44 3.22 2.68
N ARG A 97 -6.86 2.46 3.62
CA ARG A 97 -5.99 1.30 3.30
C ARG A 97 -6.72 0.25 2.45
N ALA A 98 -7.94 -0.15 2.82
CA ALA A 98 -8.69 -1.17 2.08
C ALA A 98 -8.83 -0.79 0.59
N SER A 99 -9.17 0.47 0.32
CA SER A 99 -9.31 0.96 -1.05
C SER A 99 -8.04 0.96 -1.91
N LEU A 100 -6.86 0.80 -1.29
CA LEU A 100 -5.55 0.83 -1.96
C LEU A 100 -4.89 -0.55 -2.08
N VAL A 101 -5.35 -1.51 -1.29
CA VAL A 101 -4.66 -2.79 -1.08
C VAL A 101 -5.50 -3.98 -1.54
N GLU A 102 -6.81 -3.84 -1.76
CA GLU A 102 -7.69 -4.97 -2.14
C GLU A 102 -7.17 -5.76 -3.36
N ALA A 103 -6.86 -5.09 -4.47
CA ALA A 103 -6.34 -5.73 -5.68
C ALA A 103 -4.94 -6.35 -5.50
N ARG A 104 -4.18 -5.90 -4.50
CA ARG A 104 -2.86 -6.46 -4.17
C ARG A 104 -2.99 -7.76 -3.41
N TRP A 105 -4.10 -7.95 -2.70
CA TRP A 105 -4.35 -9.12 -1.87
C TRP A 105 -4.60 -10.38 -2.69
N GLU A 106 -5.30 -10.26 -3.82
CA GLU A 106 -5.58 -11.39 -4.72
C GLU A 106 -4.28 -12.04 -5.25
N LEU A 107 -3.27 -11.23 -5.57
CA LEU A 107 -1.98 -11.74 -6.01
C LEU A 107 -1.21 -12.44 -4.88
N ILE A 108 -1.19 -11.83 -3.68
CA ILE A 108 -0.56 -12.42 -2.50
C ILE A 108 -1.18 -13.79 -2.20
N GLU A 109 -2.51 -13.87 -2.24
CA GLU A 109 -3.24 -15.11 -2.04
C GLU A 109 -2.88 -16.17 -3.10
N SER A 110 -2.80 -15.76 -4.37
CA SER A 110 -2.36 -16.66 -5.45
C SER A 110 -0.95 -17.23 -5.22
N VAL A 111 0.00 -16.39 -4.79
CA VAL A 111 1.37 -16.82 -4.48
C VAL A 111 1.37 -17.87 -3.37
N THR A 112 0.65 -17.62 -2.28
CA THR A 112 0.63 -18.54 -1.15
C THR A 112 -0.09 -19.85 -1.48
N GLN A 113 -1.18 -19.79 -2.25
CA GLN A 113 -1.88 -20.99 -2.74
C GLN A 113 -0.96 -21.87 -3.60
N ARG A 114 -0.13 -21.28 -4.47
CA ARG A 114 0.83 -22.05 -5.26
C ARG A 114 1.90 -22.70 -4.38
N ALA A 115 2.35 -22.03 -3.32
CA ALA A 115 3.30 -22.61 -2.37
C ALA A 115 2.71 -23.79 -1.59
N VAL A 116 1.44 -23.70 -1.19
CA VAL A 116 0.70 -24.83 -0.59
C VAL A 116 0.61 -26.00 -1.58
N ALA A 117 0.29 -25.74 -2.85
CA ALA A 117 0.22 -26.78 -3.88
C ALA A 117 1.57 -27.47 -4.14
N ARG A 118 2.69 -26.78 -3.92
CA ARG A 118 4.05 -27.34 -4.00
C ARG A 118 4.50 -28.05 -2.72
N GLY A 119 3.74 -27.96 -1.63
CA GLY A 119 4.08 -28.54 -0.33
C GLY A 119 5.14 -27.75 0.45
N GLU A 120 5.39 -26.49 0.10
CA GLU A 120 6.28 -25.59 0.85
C GLU A 120 5.65 -25.08 2.15
N VAL A 121 4.33 -25.12 2.25
CA VAL A 121 3.54 -24.54 3.36
C VAL A 121 2.53 -25.54 3.87
N ASP A 122 2.42 -25.63 5.19
CA ASP A 122 1.26 -26.24 5.84
C ASP A 122 0.07 -25.26 5.78
N GLY A 123 -0.83 -25.50 4.82
CA GLY A 123 -2.03 -24.68 4.63
C GLY A 123 -2.92 -24.58 5.88
N ALA A 124 -2.81 -25.50 6.84
CA ALA A 124 -3.55 -25.42 8.10
C ALA A 124 -3.01 -24.33 9.04
N LYS A 125 -1.72 -23.99 8.93
CA LYS A 125 -1.09 -22.90 9.68
C LYS A 125 -1.38 -21.53 9.05
N LEU A 126 -1.72 -21.49 7.76
CA LEU A 126 -1.90 -20.24 7.02
C LEU A 126 -3.26 -19.60 7.29
N THR A 127 -3.37 -18.90 8.41
CA THR A 127 -4.52 -18.02 8.68
C THR A 127 -4.39 -16.71 7.90
N PRO A 128 -5.49 -15.98 7.62
CA PRO A 128 -5.41 -14.67 6.97
C PRO A 128 -4.49 -13.69 7.70
N ARG A 129 -4.39 -13.79 9.04
CA ARG A 129 -3.49 -12.92 9.83
C ARG A 129 -2.02 -13.26 9.62
N ILE A 130 -1.68 -14.55 9.49
CA ILE A 130 -0.30 -14.98 9.23
C ILE A 130 0.09 -14.63 7.80
N GLU A 131 -0.81 -14.80 6.84
CA GLU A 131 -0.59 -14.39 5.45
C GLU A 131 -0.34 -12.87 5.32
N ARG A 132 -1.06 -12.03 6.08
CA ARG A 132 -0.88 -10.55 6.09
C ARG A 132 0.41 -10.11 6.78
N LEU A 133 0.94 -10.92 7.69
CA LEU A 133 1.97 -10.53 8.65
C LEU A 133 3.20 -9.85 8.02
N PRO A 134 3.87 -10.42 7.00
CA PRO A 134 5.08 -9.78 6.45
C PRO A 134 4.78 -8.40 5.86
N TYR A 135 3.62 -8.24 5.22
CA TYR A 135 3.18 -6.98 4.62
C TYR A 135 2.78 -5.93 5.66
N ASP A 136 2.17 -6.37 6.76
CA ASP A 136 1.83 -5.50 7.88
C ASP A 136 3.07 -4.99 8.63
N LEU A 137 4.09 -5.83 8.82
CA LEU A 137 5.37 -5.44 9.41
C LEU A 137 6.10 -4.42 8.54
N LEU A 138 6.19 -4.67 7.22
CA LEU A 138 6.73 -3.71 6.26
C LEU A 138 5.99 -2.37 6.33
N ARG A 139 4.66 -2.40 6.25
CA ARG A 139 3.81 -1.21 6.31
C ARG A 139 4.02 -0.42 7.60
N HIS A 140 4.09 -1.10 8.74
CA HIS A 140 4.28 -0.46 10.03
C HIS A 140 5.62 0.27 10.07
N GLN A 141 6.71 -0.40 9.74
CA GLN A 141 8.05 0.19 9.82
C GLN A 141 8.21 1.36 8.85
N VAL A 142 7.78 1.21 7.58
CA VAL A 142 7.84 2.30 6.60
C VAL A 142 7.01 3.50 7.03
N LEU A 143 5.84 3.27 7.66
CA LEU A 143 5.00 4.35 8.16
C LEU A 143 5.60 5.07 9.37
N MET A 144 6.26 4.35 10.27
CA MET A 144 6.88 4.93 11.47
C MET A 144 8.21 5.62 11.16
N ASP A 145 9.02 5.06 10.26
CA ASP A 145 10.34 5.58 9.90
C ASP A 145 10.30 6.60 8.75
N LEU A 146 9.19 6.62 7.99
CA LEU A 146 9.00 7.44 6.79
C LEU A 146 10.10 7.21 5.73
N LYS A 147 10.64 6.00 5.72
CA LYS A 147 11.76 5.58 4.87
C LYS A 147 11.51 4.17 4.35
N PRO A 148 12.05 3.83 3.18
CA PRO A 148 12.02 2.46 2.71
C PRO A 148 12.77 1.55 3.69
N MET A 149 12.25 0.35 3.87
CA MET A 149 12.89 -0.70 4.65
C MET A 149 14.12 -1.24 3.89
N PRO A 150 15.30 -1.34 4.53
CA PRO A 150 16.45 -2.04 3.96
C PRO A 150 16.16 -3.50 3.60
N LEU A 151 16.83 -4.02 2.56
CA LEU A 151 16.63 -5.40 2.09
C LEU A 151 16.95 -6.42 3.19
N GLU A 152 17.96 -6.16 4.03
CA GLU A 152 18.29 -7.06 5.14
C GLU A 152 17.11 -7.25 6.11
N HIS A 153 16.32 -6.22 6.38
CA HIS A 153 15.15 -6.32 7.26
C HIS A 153 13.97 -7.02 6.58
N ILE A 154 13.82 -6.85 5.26
CA ILE A 154 12.83 -7.61 4.48
C ILE A 154 13.16 -9.11 4.57
N GLN A 155 14.43 -9.46 4.38
CA GLN A 155 14.89 -10.84 4.50
C GLN A 155 14.69 -11.38 5.92
N GLU A 156 15.00 -10.59 6.95
CA GLU A 156 14.76 -10.95 8.35
C GLU A 156 13.28 -11.27 8.63
N ILE A 157 12.35 -10.43 8.16
CA ILE A 157 10.91 -10.66 8.29
C ILE A 157 10.51 -11.99 7.66
N VAL A 158 11.02 -12.29 6.47
CA VAL A 158 10.65 -13.52 5.74
C VAL A 158 11.27 -14.74 6.43
N ASP A 159 12.56 -14.71 6.69
CA ASP A 159 13.34 -15.88 7.11
C ASP A 159 13.14 -16.24 8.58
N THR A 160 13.01 -15.24 9.45
CA THR A 160 12.99 -15.44 10.90
C THR A 160 11.60 -15.40 11.51
N ILE A 161 10.62 -14.84 10.80
CA ILE A 161 9.25 -14.68 11.28
C ILE A 161 8.25 -15.43 10.40
N TYR A 162 8.14 -15.04 9.12
CA TYR A 162 7.04 -15.53 8.28
C TYR A 162 7.17 -17.01 7.94
N LEU A 163 8.31 -17.44 7.38
CA LEU A 163 8.50 -18.84 6.99
C LEU A 163 8.38 -19.80 8.18
N PRO A 164 9.03 -19.56 9.35
CA PRO A 164 8.88 -20.45 10.51
C PRO A 164 7.43 -20.62 11.01
N LEU A 165 6.53 -19.68 10.71
CA LEU A 165 5.11 -19.78 11.10
C LEU A 165 4.29 -20.69 10.17
N ILE A 166 4.75 -20.94 8.95
CA ILE A 166 3.95 -21.60 7.89
C ILE A 166 4.61 -22.83 7.29
N THR A 167 5.94 -22.98 7.43
CA THR A 167 6.68 -24.20 7.09
C THR A 167 6.60 -25.24 8.22
#